data_AF-A0A4R0XA42-F1
#
_entry.id   AF-A0A4R0XA42-F1
#
_cell.length_a   1.000
_cell.length_b   1.000
_cell.length_c   1.000
_cell.angle_alpha   90.00
_cell.angle_beta   90.00
_cell.angle_gamma   90.00
#
_symmetry.space_group_name_H-M   'P 1'
#
loop_
_entity.id
_entity.type
_entity.pdbx_description
1 polymer ?
#
loop_
_entity_poly.entity_id
_entity_poly.type
_entity_poly.pdbx_seq_one_letter_code
_entity_poly.pdbx_strand_id
1 'polypeptide(L)'
;MECATHTRGTVKMHADYIERSYGVPGIIYELSGDKWPPKMRVSGTRVTHKRPRTRPRSEDIDYVVKVRSTKQWKAIDKVWHCPTGDRTKHEIVGRSKNGDRTFLSSDRSFYAPGERHNSKRAVVCGDCGLLVFQLGKEACLVAGAETASNLCSVSASEVALVVLTQAHRRHNVKNDEADGLVARLVERITVLKPGGADGGY
;
A
#
# COMPACT_ATOMS: atom_id res chain seq x y z
N MET A 1 -22.16 -0.73 50.12
CA MET A 1 -20.80 -0.20 49.87
C MET A 1 -20.13 -1.20 48.96
N GLU A 2 -20.35 -1.10 47.65
CA GLU A 2 -19.82 -2.04 46.66
C GLU A 2 -18.92 -1.28 45.69
N CYS A 3 -17.63 -1.63 45.73
CA CYS A 3 -16.60 -1.08 44.84
C CYS A 3 -16.72 -1.71 43.46
N ALA A 4 -17.02 -0.90 42.45
CA ALA A 4 -17.05 -1.28 41.05
C ALA A 4 -15.64 -1.63 40.54
N THR A 5 -15.37 -2.92 40.33
CA THR A 5 -14.18 -3.45 39.64
C THR A 5 -14.46 -3.66 38.15
N HIS A 6 -14.76 -2.58 37.42
CA HIS A 6 -14.97 -2.67 35.96
C HIS A 6 -14.42 -1.43 35.26
N THR A 7 -13.12 -1.43 34.94
CA THR A 7 -12.54 -0.33 34.12
C THR A 7 -11.18 -0.63 33.47
N ARG A 8 -10.49 -1.74 33.79
CA ARG A 8 -9.16 -2.01 33.22
C ARG A 8 -9.18 -2.66 31.84
N GLY A 9 -10.19 -3.47 31.53
CA GLY A 9 -10.30 -4.15 30.22
C GLY A 9 -10.64 -3.19 29.08
N THR A 10 -11.47 -2.19 29.35
CA THR A 10 -11.96 -1.21 28.36
C THR A 10 -10.88 -0.24 27.92
N VAL A 11 -10.04 0.24 28.84
CA VAL A 11 -8.96 1.18 28.53
C VAL A 11 -7.88 0.54 27.64
N LYS A 12 -7.53 -0.73 27.89
CA LYS A 12 -6.55 -1.43 27.05
C LYS A 12 -7.08 -1.70 25.64
N MET A 13 -8.33 -2.16 25.52
CA MET A 13 -8.94 -2.34 24.20
C MET A 13 -9.06 -1.02 23.43
N HIS A 14 -9.34 0.08 24.13
CA HIS A 14 -9.39 1.41 23.55
C HIS A 14 -8.02 1.89 23.10
N ALA A 15 -6.97 1.67 23.90
CA ALA A 15 -5.60 1.98 23.53
C ALA A 15 -5.13 1.14 22.33
N ASP A 16 -5.41 -0.16 22.31
CA ASP A 16 -5.09 -1.05 21.20
C ASP A 16 -5.85 -0.63 19.92
N TYR A 17 -7.10 -0.17 20.05
CA TYR A 17 -7.88 0.37 18.94
C TYR A 17 -7.29 1.69 18.42
N ILE A 18 -6.93 2.62 19.30
CA ILE A 18 -6.33 3.90 18.94
C ILE A 18 -4.98 3.68 18.24
N GLU A 19 -4.13 2.80 18.79
CA GLU A 19 -2.83 2.49 18.19
C GLU A 19 -2.98 1.83 16.82
N ARG A 20 -3.92 0.87 16.67
CA ARG A 20 -4.20 0.23 15.37
C ARG A 20 -4.79 1.18 14.34
N SER A 21 -5.67 2.08 14.77
CA SER A 21 -6.43 2.97 13.87
C SER A 21 -5.65 4.22 13.48
N TYR A 22 -4.85 4.77 14.41
CA TYR A 22 -4.24 6.09 14.28
C TYR A 22 -2.72 6.11 14.52
N GLY A 23 -2.13 5.02 15.04
CA GLY A 23 -0.70 4.95 15.41
C GLY A 23 -0.32 5.87 16.59
N VAL A 24 0.98 6.12 16.75
CA VAL A 24 1.54 7.03 17.79
C VAL A 24 0.84 8.41 17.84
N PRO A 25 0.45 9.04 16.70
CA PRO A 25 -0.30 10.29 16.73
C PRO A 25 -1.69 10.20 17.40
N GLY A 26 -2.35 9.03 17.37
CA GLY A 26 -3.66 8.83 17.97
C GLY A 26 -3.67 8.85 19.50
N ILE A 27 -2.56 8.39 20.11
CA ILE A 27 -2.41 8.42 21.57
C ILE A 27 -2.27 9.87 22.06
N ILE A 28 -1.55 10.70 21.30
CA ILE A 28 -1.40 12.13 21.61
C ILE A 28 -2.77 12.84 21.53
N TYR A 29 -3.61 12.47 20.57
CA TYR A 29 -4.96 13.03 20.38
C TYR A 29 -5.87 12.78 21.59
N GLU A 30 -5.95 11.54 22.08
CA GLU A 30 -6.82 11.19 23.22
C GLU A 30 -6.41 11.92 24.51
N LEU A 31 -5.10 12.17 24.67
CA LEU A 31 -4.55 12.88 25.82
C LEU A 31 -4.72 14.41 25.72
N SER A 32 -4.91 14.96 24.52
CA SER A 32 -4.94 16.41 24.29
C SER A 32 -6.33 17.03 24.43
N GLY A 33 -7.41 16.23 24.41
CA GLY A 33 -8.77 16.68 24.68
C GLY A 33 -9.38 17.68 23.68
N ASP A 34 -8.65 18.08 22.65
CA ASP A 34 -9.12 19.07 21.69
C ASP A 34 -10.10 18.48 20.68
N LYS A 35 -11.24 19.17 20.60
CA LYS A 35 -12.41 18.82 19.78
C LYS A 35 -12.02 18.91 18.31
N TRP A 36 -12.48 17.94 17.55
CA TRP A 36 -12.29 17.66 16.13
C TRP A 36 -11.21 16.62 15.86
N PRO A 37 -11.58 15.40 15.40
CA PRO A 37 -10.58 14.47 14.88
C PRO A 37 -9.83 15.20 13.77
N PRO A 38 -8.49 15.16 13.73
CA PRO A 38 -7.78 15.63 12.56
C PRO A 38 -8.40 14.89 11.39
N LYS A 39 -8.95 15.62 10.40
CA LYS A 39 -9.40 15.00 9.14
C LYS A 39 -8.25 14.13 8.70
N MET A 40 -8.37 12.82 8.88
CA MET A 40 -7.28 11.91 8.63
C MET A 40 -7.09 11.99 7.13
N ARG A 41 -6.12 12.81 6.70
CA ARG A 41 -5.71 12.83 5.31
C ARG A 41 -5.00 11.50 5.11
N VAL A 42 -5.79 10.47 4.79
CA VAL A 42 -5.27 9.13 4.49
C VAL A 42 -4.30 9.20 3.29
N SER A 43 -4.44 10.26 2.48
CA SER A 43 -3.51 10.71 1.44
C SER A 43 -2.11 11.12 1.92
N GLY A 44 -1.84 11.26 3.23
CA GLY A 44 -0.53 11.63 3.77
C GLY A 44 0.60 10.63 3.45
N THR A 45 0.25 9.43 2.98
CA THR A 45 1.22 8.43 2.51
C THR A 45 1.67 8.64 1.05
N ARG A 46 0.96 9.48 0.29
CA ARG A 46 1.18 9.78 -1.13
C ARG A 46 2.04 11.06 -1.26
N VAL A 47 3.32 10.92 -0.92
CA VAL A 47 4.27 12.03 -0.91
C VAL A 47 4.87 12.22 -2.30
N THR A 48 4.94 13.47 -2.76
CA THR A 48 5.68 13.81 -3.98
C THR A 48 7.18 13.78 -3.70
N HIS A 49 7.90 12.89 -4.38
CA HIS A 49 9.34 12.78 -4.31
C HIS A 49 10.01 13.70 -5.33
N LYS A 50 10.99 14.50 -4.85
CA LYS A 50 11.85 15.31 -5.72
C LYS A 50 12.76 14.42 -6.58
N ARG A 51 13.07 14.88 -7.79
CA ARG A 51 13.95 14.19 -8.74
C ARG A 51 15.37 14.01 -8.17
N PRO A 52 16.04 12.87 -8.39
CA PRO A 52 17.44 12.68 -8.05
C PRO A 52 18.34 13.66 -8.76
N ARG A 53 19.37 14.11 -8.04
CA ARG A 53 20.57 14.65 -8.70
C ARG A 53 21.43 13.54 -9.33
N THR A 54 21.36 12.30 -8.83
CA THR A 54 22.28 11.22 -9.27
C THR A 54 21.51 9.94 -9.66
N ARG A 55 21.74 9.49 -10.89
CA ARG A 55 21.26 8.19 -11.41
C ARG A 55 22.28 7.08 -11.12
N PRO A 56 21.88 5.79 -11.06
CA PRO A 56 22.84 4.70 -11.00
C PRO A 56 23.73 4.69 -12.24
N ARG A 57 25.01 4.37 -12.07
CA ARG A 57 25.90 4.01 -13.19
C ARG A 57 25.63 2.56 -13.61
N SER A 58 26.11 2.16 -14.79
CA SER A 58 26.06 0.77 -15.22
C SER A 58 26.72 -0.18 -14.21
N GLU A 59 27.88 0.22 -13.68
CA GLU A 59 28.64 -0.50 -12.64
C GLU A 59 27.81 -0.72 -11.36
N ASP A 60 27.02 0.27 -10.95
CA ASP A 60 26.13 0.16 -9.78
C ASP A 60 25.07 -0.94 -10.00
N ILE A 61 24.53 -1.00 -11.23
CA ILE A 61 23.52 -1.98 -11.61
C ILE A 61 24.15 -3.37 -11.63
N ASP A 62 25.30 -3.54 -12.27
CA ASP A 62 26.02 -4.82 -12.32
C ASP A 62 26.32 -5.36 -10.93
N TYR A 63 26.73 -4.50 -10.01
CA TYR A 63 26.96 -4.88 -8.61
C TYR A 63 25.67 -5.38 -7.93
N VAL A 64 24.55 -4.67 -8.09
CA VAL A 64 23.25 -5.09 -7.55
C VAL A 64 22.83 -6.44 -8.13
N VAL A 65 23.01 -6.63 -9.43
CA VAL A 65 22.66 -7.87 -10.16
C VAL A 65 23.49 -9.06 -9.69
N LYS A 66 24.78 -8.87 -9.45
CA LYS A 66 25.71 -9.96 -9.11
C LYS A 66 25.74 -10.30 -7.62
N VAL A 67 25.62 -9.28 -6.75
CA VAL A 67 25.96 -9.42 -5.32
C VAL A 67 24.73 -9.36 -4.42
N ARG A 68 23.78 -8.45 -4.67
CA ARG A 68 22.71 -8.14 -3.70
C ARG A 68 21.36 -8.76 -4.01
N SER A 69 20.96 -8.74 -5.27
CA SER A 69 19.59 -9.09 -5.69
C SER A 69 19.57 -10.20 -6.74
N THR A 70 20.61 -11.01 -6.83
CA THR A 70 20.81 -12.03 -7.88
C THR A 70 19.61 -12.95 -8.08
N LYS A 71 19.01 -13.42 -6.98
CA LYS A 71 17.82 -14.30 -7.03
C LYS A 71 16.60 -13.59 -7.63
N GLN A 72 16.27 -12.40 -7.12
CA GLN A 72 15.12 -11.62 -7.60
C GLN A 72 15.34 -11.12 -9.04
N TRP A 73 16.57 -10.74 -9.38
CA TRP A 73 16.93 -10.35 -10.73
C TRP A 73 16.75 -11.49 -11.72
N LYS A 74 17.21 -12.71 -11.40
CA LYS A 74 17.04 -13.88 -12.27
C LYS A 74 15.59 -14.36 -12.39
N ALA A 75 14.76 -14.09 -11.39
CA ALA A 75 13.35 -14.47 -11.38
C ALA A 75 12.48 -13.66 -12.37
N ILE A 76 12.99 -12.57 -12.92
CA ILE A 76 12.27 -11.68 -13.83
C ILE A 76 12.92 -11.73 -15.20
N ASP A 77 12.13 -11.80 -16.27
CA ASP A 77 12.61 -11.81 -17.64
C ASP A 77 13.42 -10.54 -17.99
N LYS A 78 14.35 -10.62 -18.94
CA LYS A 78 15.09 -9.45 -19.43
C LYS A 78 14.20 -8.43 -20.13
N VAL A 79 13.17 -8.87 -20.86
CA VAL A 79 12.19 -8.02 -21.56
C VAL A 79 11.01 -7.63 -20.67
N TRP A 80 11.09 -7.88 -19.37
CA TRP A 80 10.00 -7.54 -18.45
C TRP A 80 9.84 -6.02 -18.30
N HIS A 81 8.59 -5.59 -18.38
CA HIS A 81 8.12 -4.26 -18.02
C HIS A 81 7.12 -4.37 -16.89
N CYS A 82 7.13 -3.40 -15.97
CA CYS A 82 6.17 -3.33 -14.89
C CYS A 82 4.76 -3.07 -15.45
N PRO A 83 3.77 -3.96 -15.26
CA PRO A 83 2.45 -3.82 -15.89
C PRO A 83 1.65 -2.61 -15.39
N THR A 84 2.05 -2.02 -14.25
CA THR A 84 1.39 -0.85 -13.66
C THR A 84 2.08 0.48 -13.98
N GLY A 85 3.38 0.50 -14.25
CA GLY A 85 4.14 1.75 -14.37
C GLY A 85 5.14 1.76 -15.51
N ASP A 86 5.16 0.70 -16.31
CA ASP A 86 5.98 0.49 -17.49
C ASP A 86 7.51 0.59 -17.30
N ARG A 87 7.98 0.56 -16.04
CA ARG A 87 9.43 0.52 -15.78
C ARG A 87 10.03 -0.77 -16.29
N THR A 88 11.14 -0.63 -17.00
CA THR A 88 12.02 -1.73 -17.34
C THR A 88 12.68 -2.29 -16.08
N LYS A 89 13.19 -3.53 -16.19
CA LYS A 89 13.98 -4.18 -15.15
C LYS A 89 15.17 -3.37 -14.64
N HIS A 90 15.85 -2.59 -15.50
CA HIS A 90 16.99 -1.77 -15.09
C HIS A 90 16.55 -0.52 -14.32
N GLU A 91 15.41 0.05 -14.70
CA GLU A 91 14.88 1.27 -14.09
C GLU A 91 14.34 1.06 -12.67
N ILE A 92 14.10 -0.17 -12.23
CA ILE A 92 13.67 -0.42 -10.84
C ILE A 92 14.84 -0.44 -9.84
N VAL A 93 16.09 -0.41 -10.32
CA VAL A 93 17.27 -0.33 -9.45
C VAL A 93 17.32 1.07 -8.82
N GLY A 94 17.01 1.14 -7.53
CA GLY A 94 16.89 2.40 -6.79
C GLY A 94 17.76 2.45 -5.55
N ARG A 95 17.76 3.59 -4.85
CA ARG A 95 18.34 3.68 -3.50
C ARG A 95 17.32 3.27 -2.46
N SER A 96 17.75 2.43 -1.53
CA SER A 96 17.05 2.13 -0.29
C SER A 96 17.11 3.32 0.67
N LYS A 97 16.37 3.22 1.80
CA LYS A 97 16.41 4.21 2.88
C LYS A 97 17.82 4.38 3.47
N ASN A 98 18.64 3.34 3.42
CA ASN A 98 20.00 3.33 3.96
C ASN A 98 21.04 3.86 2.95
N GLY A 99 20.61 4.43 1.81
CA GLY A 99 21.48 4.96 0.76
C GLY A 99 21.99 3.92 -0.24
N ASP A 100 21.95 2.66 0.16
CA ASP A 100 22.33 1.47 -0.58
C ASP A 100 21.48 1.22 -1.85
N ARG A 101 22.11 0.78 -2.94
CA ARG A 101 21.40 0.39 -4.17
C ARG A 101 20.72 -0.98 -3.99
N THR A 102 19.50 -1.09 -4.49
CA THR A 102 18.69 -2.31 -4.41
C THR A 102 17.80 -2.49 -5.63
N PHE A 103 17.50 -3.74 -5.96
CA PHE A 103 16.47 -4.14 -6.90
C PHE A 103 15.34 -4.77 -6.10
N LEU A 104 14.14 -4.22 -6.25
CA LEU A 104 12.95 -4.71 -5.55
C LEU A 104 11.82 -4.91 -6.56
N SER A 105 11.34 -6.15 -6.61
CA SER A 105 10.08 -6.52 -7.25
C SER A 105 9.13 -7.09 -6.22
N SER A 106 7.84 -7.05 -6.52
CA SER A 106 6.79 -7.58 -5.66
C SER A 106 5.83 -8.39 -6.51
N ASP A 107 5.60 -9.63 -6.10
CA ASP A 107 4.50 -10.44 -6.61
C ASP A 107 3.23 -10.07 -5.83
N ARG A 108 2.18 -9.69 -6.54
CA ARG A 108 0.91 -9.23 -5.98
C ARG A 108 -0.26 -9.89 -6.71
N SER A 109 -1.35 -10.11 -5.98
CA SER A 109 -2.64 -10.44 -6.57
C SER A 109 -3.40 -9.15 -6.86
N PHE A 110 -3.83 -8.97 -8.10
CA PHE A 110 -4.59 -7.82 -8.57
C PHE A 110 -6.04 -8.22 -8.83
N TYR A 111 -6.96 -7.27 -8.65
CA TYR A 111 -8.35 -7.45 -9.06
C TYR A 111 -8.42 -7.68 -10.57
N ALA A 112 -9.04 -8.79 -10.95
CA ALA A 112 -9.24 -9.18 -12.34
C ALA A 112 -10.57 -9.94 -12.45
N PRO A 113 -11.69 -9.24 -12.71
CA PRO A 113 -12.99 -9.90 -12.80
C PRO A 113 -12.99 -10.91 -13.95
N GLY A 114 -13.53 -12.11 -13.69
CA GLY A 114 -13.56 -13.22 -14.66
C GLY A 114 -12.34 -14.14 -14.63
N GLU A 115 -11.27 -13.79 -13.91
CA GLU A 115 -10.17 -14.71 -13.61
C GLU A 115 -10.49 -15.59 -12.39
N ARG A 116 -9.72 -16.66 -12.17
CA ARG A 116 -9.90 -17.54 -11.00
C ARG A 116 -9.82 -16.73 -9.70
N HIS A 117 -10.82 -16.86 -8.83
CA HIS A 117 -10.96 -16.07 -7.60
C HIS A 117 -11.07 -14.54 -7.85
N ASN A 118 -11.51 -14.11 -9.04
CA ASN A 118 -11.57 -12.71 -9.47
C ASN A 118 -10.24 -11.96 -9.30
N SER A 119 -9.13 -12.67 -9.41
CA SER A 119 -7.81 -12.10 -9.18
C SER A 119 -6.76 -12.72 -10.09
N LYS A 120 -5.73 -11.92 -10.39
CA LYS A 120 -4.60 -12.33 -11.21
C LYS A 120 -3.30 -11.93 -10.56
N ARG A 121 -2.37 -12.88 -10.45
CA ARG A 121 -1.02 -12.58 -9.95
C ARG A 121 -0.19 -11.90 -11.03
N ALA A 122 0.52 -10.85 -10.65
CA ALA A 122 1.49 -10.19 -11.51
C ALA A 122 2.69 -9.71 -10.68
N VAL A 123 3.87 -9.80 -11.29
CA VAL A 123 5.10 -9.23 -10.72
C VAL A 123 5.17 -7.77 -11.15
N VAL A 124 5.21 -6.87 -10.16
CA VAL A 124 5.38 -5.43 -10.33
C VAL A 124 6.68 -4.95 -9.71
N CYS A 125 7.11 -3.74 -10.06
CA CYS A 125 8.21 -3.08 -9.37
C CYS A 125 7.84 -2.83 -7.89
N GLY A 126 8.84 -2.78 -7.02
CA GLY A 126 8.64 -2.62 -5.57
C GLY A 126 7.83 -1.37 -5.20
N ASP A 127 7.99 -0.27 -5.94
CA ASP A 127 7.23 0.95 -5.63
C ASP A 127 5.75 0.85 -6.04
N CYS A 128 5.43 0.23 -7.19
CA CYS A 128 4.02 -0.05 -7.52
C CYS A 128 3.42 -1.06 -6.55
N GLY A 129 4.18 -2.08 -6.14
CA GLY A 129 3.75 -3.04 -5.13
C GLY A 129 3.50 -2.42 -3.75
N LEU A 130 4.21 -1.33 -3.42
CA LEU A 130 3.95 -0.52 -2.23
C LEU A 130 2.72 0.38 -2.41
N LEU A 131 2.59 1.04 -3.56
CA LEU A 131 1.45 1.90 -3.88
C LEU A 131 0.12 1.13 -3.84
N VAL A 132 0.07 -0.05 -4.45
CA VAL A 132 -1.11 -0.95 -4.39
C VAL A 132 -1.50 -1.25 -2.95
N PHE A 133 -0.51 -1.61 -2.13
CA PHE A 133 -0.74 -1.89 -0.71
C PHE A 133 -1.27 -0.66 0.04
N GLN A 134 -0.72 0.52 -0.23
CA GLN A 134 -1.17 1.77 0.39
C GLN A 134 -2.60 2.14 -0.02
N LEU A 135 -2.93 2.06 -1.31
CA LEU A 135 -4.27 2.32 -1.83
C LEU A 135 -5.30 1.35 -1.25
N GLY A 136 -4.98 0.05 -1.24
CA GLY A 136 -5.85 -0.97 -0.64
C GLY A 136 -6.05 -0.74 0.86
N LYS A 137 -4.97 -0.45 1.60
CA LYS A 137 -5.05 -0.14 3.04
C LYS A 137 -5.91 1.09 3.29
N GLU A 138 -5.71 2.15 2.51
CA GLU A 138 -6.50 3.38 2.60
C GLU A 138 -7.98 3.13 2.33
N ALA A 139 -8.32 2.38 1.28
CA ALA A 139 -9.70 2.01 0.99
C ALA A 139 -10.33 1.17 2.11
N CYS A 140 -9.61 0.19 2.68
CA CYS A 140 -10.11 -0.61 3.81
C CYS A 140 -10.38 0.25 5.05
N LEU A 141 -9.51 1.21 5.36
CA LEU A 141 -9.68 2.12 6.47
C LEU A 141 -10.93 2.99 6.29
N VAL A 142 -11.13 3.54 5.08
CA VAL A 142 -12.32 4.35 4.77
C VAL A 142 -13.59 3.51 4.78
N ALA A 143 -13.55 2.26 4.32
CA ALA A 143 -14.70 1.35 4.30
C ALA A 143 -15.03 0.71 5.66
N GLY A 144 -14.20 0.94 6.70
CA GLY A 144 -14.32 0.24 7.98
C GLY A 144 -14.26 -1.28 7.80
N ALA A 145 -13.29 -1.76 7.03
CA ALA A 145 -13.11 -3.17 6.70
C ALA A 145 -11.71 -3.67 7.12
N GLU A 146 -11.59 -4.97 7.41
CA GLU A 146 -10.30 -5.56 7.73
C GLU A 146 -9.35 -5.50 6.52
N THR A 147 -8.10 -5.13 6.79
CA THR A 147 -7.10 -4.85 5.75
C THR A 147 -6.70 -6.10 4.97
N ALA A 148 -6.59 -7.27 5.61
CA ALA A 148 -5.99 -8.46 4.99
C ALA A 148 -6.84 -9.08 3.86
N SER A 149 -8.16 -9.06 3.99
CA SER A 149 -9.08 -9.76 3.05
C SER A 149 -9.36 -8.98 1.76
N ASN A 150 -9.08 -7.67 1.74
CA ASN A 150 -9.60 -6.75 0.71
C ASN A 150 -8.52 -6.05 -0.14
N LEU A 151 -7.25 -6.40 0.02
CA LEU A 151 -6.15 -5.85 -0.79
C LEU A 151 -6.22 -6.26 -2.28
N CYS A 152 -6.94 -7.33 -2.60
CA CYS A 152 -7.17 -7.78 -3.98
C CYS A 152 -8.25 -7.00 -4.72
N SER A 153 -8.72 -5.87 -4.15
CA SER A 153 -9.70 -4.99 -4.79
C SER A 153 -9.08 -4.09 -5.85
N VAL A 154 -7.75 -3.94 -5.94
CA VAL A 154 -7.09 -3.02 -6.88
C VAL A 154 -6.60 -3.74 -8.14
N SER A 155 -6.95 -3.25 -9.33
CA SER A 155 -6.42 -3.77 -10.60
C SER A 155 -5.12 -3.08 -11.01
N ALA A 156 -4.31 -3.75 -11.85
CA ALA A 156 -3.06 -3.17 -12.34
C ALA A 156 -3.29 -1.91 -13.21
N SER A 157 -4.33 -1.93 -14.04
CA SER A 157 -4.69 -0.81 -14.91
C SER A 157 -5.15 0.43 -14.12
N GLU A 158 -5.88 0.25 -13.02
CA GLU A 158 -6.25 1.34 -12.13
C GLU A 158 -5.02 2.02 -11.51
N VAL A 159 -4.01 1.25 -11.12
CA VAL A 159 -2.74 1.78 -10.59
C VAL A 159 -1.99 2.57 -11.66
N ALA A 160 -2.04 2.11 -12.91
CA ALA A 160 -1.38 2.79 -14.03
C ALA A 160 -1.90 4.20 -14.28
N LEU A 161 -3.18 4.46 -13.99
CA LEU A 161 -3.77 5.79 -14.14
C LEU A 161 -3.23 6.80 -13.11
N VAL A 162 -2.96 6.33 -11.89
CA VAL A 162 -2.60 7.17 -10.75
C VAL A 162 -1.09 7.30 -10.55
N VAL A 163 -0.30 6.37 -11.08
CA VAL A 163 1.16 6.37 -10.90
C VAL A 163 1.84 7.37 -11.82
N LEU A 164 2.80 8.12 -11.29
CA LEU A 164 3.75 8.91 -12.05
C LEU A 164 5.10 8.20 -12.01
N THR A 165 5.42 7.55 -13.10
CA THR A 165 6.61 6.70 -13.21
C THR A 165 7.90 7.49 -13.04
N GLN A 166 8.83 6.95 -12.23
CA GLN A 166 10.17 7.51 -12.07
C GLN A 166 11.21 6.39 -12.16
N ALA A 167 12.15 6.53 -13.09
CA ALA A 167 13.31 5.65 -13.17
C ALA A 167 14.19 5.79 -11.91
N HIS A 168 14.61 4.66 -11.36
CA HIS A 168 15.54 4.49 -10.23
C HIS A 168 15.10 5.13 -8.91
N ARG A 169 13.80 5.44 -8.78
CA ARG A 169 13.20 6.21 -7.68
C ARG A 169 11.80 5.70 -7.37
N ARG A 170 11.30 6.12 -6.19
CA ARG A 170 9.89 5.99 -5.85
C ARG A 170 9.01 6.73 -6.85
N HIS A 171 7.88 6.13 -7.16
CA HIS A 171 6.84 6.78 -7.95
C HIS A 171 6.27 7.99 -7.23
N ASN A 172 5.87 8.99 -8.00
CA ASN A 172 4.91 9.98 -7.52
C ASN A 172 3.50 9.46 -7.79
N VAL A 173 2.51 10.10 -7.17
CA VAL A 173 1.11 9.74 -7.31
C VAL A 173 0.33 10.97 -7.75
N LYS A 174 -0.56 10.82 -8.73
CA LYS A 174 -1.57 11.82 -9.06
C LYS A 174 -2.63 11.76 -7.96
N ASN A 175 -2.54 12.65 -6.98
CA ASN A 175 -3.37 12.56 -5.78
C ASN A 175 -4.88 12.63 -6.09
N ASP A 176 -5.30 13.50 -7.01
CA ASP A 176 -6.71 13.64 -7.37
C ASP A 176 -7.28 12.35 -8.00
N GLU A 177 -6.53 11.73 -8.92
CA GLU A 177 -6.90 10.45 -9.53
C GLU A 177 -6.90 9.31 -8.53
N ALA A 178 -5.95 9.34 -7.59
CA ALA A 178 -5.85 8.34 -6.54
C ALA A 178 -6.97 8.47 -5.50
N ASP A 179 -7.46 9.68 -5.23
CA ASP A 179 -8.63 9.92 -4.39
C ASP A 179 -9.89 9.33 -5.06
N GLY A 180 -10.06 9.59 -6.36
CA GLY A 180 -11.13 8.97 -7.15
C GLY A 180 -11.04 7.44 -7.21
N LEU A 181 -9.82 6.89 -7.29
CA LEU A 181 -9.61 5.45 -7.24
C LEU A 181 -9.99 4.87 -5.86
N VAL A 182 -9.58 5.51 -4.77
CA VAL A 182 -9.93 5.04 -3.41
C VAL A 182 -11.45 5.02 -3.21
N ALA A 183 -12.18 6.02 -3.70
CA ALA A 183 -13.64 6.01 -3.62
C ALA A 183 -14.25 4.76 -4.31
N ARG A 184 -13.79 4.42 -5.52
CA ARG A 184 -14.23 3.20 -6.23
C ARG A 184 -13.84 1.92 -5.49
N LEU A 185 -12.68 1.89 -4.87
CA LEU A 185 -12.23 0.75 -4.07
C LEU A 185 -13.10 0.57 -2.82
N VAL A 186 -13.48 1.67 -2.16
CA VAL A 186 -14.39 1.65 -1.01
C VAL A 186 -15.74 1.06 -1.41
N GLU A 187 -16.34 1.54 -2.51
CA GLU A 187 -17.59 0.98 -3.05
C GLU A 187 -17.48 -0.52 -3.34
N ARG A 188 -16.38 -0.94 -3.95
CA ARG A 188 -16.12 -2.36 -4.25
C ARG A 188 -16.03 -3.19 -2.97
N ILE A 189 -15.35 -2.69 -1.94
CA ILE A 189 -15.20 -3.38 -0.65
C ILE A 189 -16.53 -3.44 0.11
N THR A 190 -17.34 -2.38 0.07
CA THR A 190 -18.64 -2.34 0.78
C THR A 190 -19.67 -3.26 0.12
N VAL A 191 -19.71 -3.32 -1.22
CA VAL A 191 -20.58 -4.25 -1.95
C VAL A 191 -20.17 -5.71 -1.74
N LEU A 192 -18.87 -5.98 -1.55
CA LEU A 192 -18.34 -7.31 -1.29
C LEU A 192 -18.45 -7.75 0.18
N LYS A 193 -18.91 -6.91 1.11
CA LYS A 193 -19.23 -7.38 2.46
C LYS A 193 -20.37 -8.40 2.33
N PRO A 194 -20.17 -9.69 2.63
CA PRO A 194 -21.28 -10.60 2.72
C PRO A 194 -22.16 -10.09 3.86
N GLY A 195 -23.47 -10.00 3.62
CA GLY A 195 -24.43 -9.80 4.70
C GLY A 195 -24.12 -10.80 5.81
N GLY A 196 -23.79 -10.28 7.00
CA GLY A 196 -23.65 -11.11 8.17
C GLY A 196 -24.97 -11.81 8.43
N ALA A 197 -24.96 -13.14 8.33
CA ALA A 197 -25.79 -14.06 9.09
C ALA A 197 -27.26 -13.64 9.35
N ASP A 198 -28.10 -13.68 8.31
CA ASP A 198 -29.49 -14.11 8.48
C ASP A 198 -29.56 -15.59 8.06
N GLY A 199 -29.48 -16.46 9.06
CA GLY A 199 -29.46 -17.90 8.86
C GLY A 199 -29.61 -18.61 10.19
N GLY A 200 -30.69 -18.29 10.91
CA GLY A 200 -31.17 -19.14 11.97
C GLY A 200 -31.64 -20.47 11.38
N TYR A 201 -31.08 -21.56 11.91
CA TYR A 201 -31.75 -22.83 12.16
C TYR A 201 -31.06 -23.50 13.35
#